data_AF-A0A7Y8LBH6-F1
#
_entry.id   AF-A0A7Y8LBH6-F1
#
_cell.length_a   1.000
_cell.length_b   1.000
_cell.length_c   1.000
_cell.angle_alpha   90.00
_cell.angle_beta   90.00
_cell.angle_gamma   90.00
#
_symmetry.space_group_name_H-M   'P 1'
#
loop_
_entity.id
_entity.type
_entity.pdbx_description
1 polymer ?
#
loop_
_entity_poly.entity_id
_entity_poly.type
_entity_poly.pdbx_seq_one_letter_code
_entity_poly.pdbx_strand_id
1 'polypeptide(L)'
;MKSRTKTESDSPVLHRCVVNLLGVTRALVSICVGLVLCHPVLEASALPGAEELLQELHLSDSDRQGIREGKIVTWSATEGSDRELALGMAMLAKTKPENLVALFREAAAFKHVSLITAFGKIEGAGTVADFAGVKLAPNGEKEARRYLEAKPGDELNLDGKEIAAFRALKAASKEGAVPIQKVEALIREGLLARYQAYHAKGLAGIAPYARTSGRQTFPSDELSIATRESPLVAKYLPSVFHALLNYPSIKLKEAEELEEQFYWVTIEVFGRPTYVLSHHLRFQIGEAIVLVDRHYYASHDYNALQQGAMALPAKDDTLVTFLSRVSTDQVAGFGSSVKHPVSRVLMAPYLKDLLEALRAKAEKQ
;
A
#
# COMPACT_ATOMS: atom_id res chain seq x y z
N MET A 1 -10.68 67.73 2.40
CA MET A 1 -9.41 67.10 1.96
C MET A 1 -9.74 65.83 1.20
N LYS A 2 -9.38 65.81 -0.08
CA LYS A 2 -9.60 64.74 -1.06
C LYS A 2 -8.30 63.94 -1.23
N SER A 3 -8.41 62.62 -1.34
CA SER A 3 -7.45 61.71 -1.99
C SER A 3 -8.24 60.42 -2.29
N ARG A 4 -8.68 60.13 -3.54
CA ARG A 4 -7.93 59.51 -4.67
C ARG A 4 -7.25 58.19 -4.25
N THR A 5 -7.39 57.03 -4.90
CA THR A 5 -7.80 56.69 -6.30
C THR A 5 -7.91 55.16 -6.50
N LYS A 6 -8.80 54.74 -7.43
CA LYS A 6 -8.68 53.69 -8.49
C LYS A 6 -8.48 52.19 -8.12
N THR A 7 -8.98 51.18 -8.86
CA THR A 7 -9.54 51.04 -10.24
C THR A 7 -10.36 49.72 -10.31
N GLU A 8 -11.56 49.71 -10.89
CA GLU A 8 -11.93 49.08 -12.18
C GLU A 8 -11.59 47.59 -12.38
N SER A 9 -12.63 46.76 -12.59
CA SER A 9 -12.71 45.87 -13.76
C SER A 9 -14.16 45.42 -13.98
N ASP A 10 -14.63 45.73 -15.18
CA ASP A 10 -15.91 45.37 -15.80
C ASP A 10 -16.05 43.87 -16.07
N SER A 11 -17.26 43.33 -15.80
CA SER A 11 -18.28 42.91 -16.78
C SER A 11 -17.94 41.98 -17.99
N PRO A 12 -18.95 41.32 -18.61
CA PRO A 12 -18.98 39.87 -18.84
C PRO A 12 -19.13 39.49 -20.33
N VAL A 13 -18.44 38.45 -20.81
CA VAL A 13 -18.67 37.92 -22.17
C VAL A 13 -18.44 36.41 -22.17
N LEU A 14 -19.53 35.64 -22.08
CA LEU A 14 -19.81 34.39 -22.84
C LEU A 14 -20.95 33.61 -22.19
N HIS A 15 -22.09 34.29 -22.06
CA HIS A 15 -23.39 33.65 -22.13
C HIS A 15 -23.89 33.88 -23.56
N ARG A 16 -23.82 32.88 -24.44
CA ARG A 16 -24.74 32.64 -25.59
C ARG A 16 -24.14 31.66 -26.61
N CYS A 17 -24.95 30.65 -26.93
CA CYS A 17 -24.86 29.58 -27.95
C CYS A 17 -24.71 28.23 -27.27
N VAL A 18 -25.67 27.29 -27.22
CA VAL A 18 -26.96 27.08 -27.90
C VAL A 18 -27.75 26.14 -26.97
N VAL A 19 -28.80 26.61 -26.30
CA VAL A 19 -30.23 26.36 -26.61
C VAL A 19 -30.60 24.88 -26.79
N ASN A 20 -31.37 24.42 -25.80
CA ASN A 20 -32.27 23.26 -25.75
C ASN A 20 -33.02 22.93 -27.05
N LEU A 21 -33.25 21.64 -27.32
CA LEU A 21 -34.46 21.21 -28.00
C LEU A 21 -35.07 19.95 -27.33
N LEU A 22 -36.36 20.09 -27.09
CA LEU A 22 -37.34 19.23 -26.40
C LEU A 22 -37.58 17.86 -27.06
N GLY A 23 -38.24 16.94 -26.32
CA GLY A 23 -39.33 16.15 -26.95
C GLY A 23 -39.54 14.68 -26.57
N VAL A 24 -39.99 14.40 -25.35
CA VAL A 24 -41.20 13.61 -24.99
C VAL A 24 -41.53 12.25 -25.68
N THR A 25 -41.79 11.26 -24.80
CA THR A 25 -42.71 10.09 -24.84
C THR A 25 -42.33 8.71 -25.39
N ARG A 26 -42.70 7.73 -24.55
CA ARG A 26 -42.73 6.27 -24.65
C ARG A 26 -43.63 5.75 -25.80
N ALA A 27 -43.25 4.61 -26.41
CA ALA A 27 -43.96 3.31 -26.28
C ALA A 27 -43.54 2.25 -27.34
N LEU A 28 -43.10 1.08 -26.84
CA LEU A 28 -43.45 -0.30 -27.22
C LEU A 28 -43.31 -0.88 -28.66
N VAL A 29 -42.64 -2.04 -28.69
CA VAL A 29 -42.85 -3.29 -29.47
C VAL A 29 -41.96 -3.57 -30.70
N SER A 30 -41.06 -4.53 -30.46
CA SER A 30 -40.61 -5.70 -31.26
C SER A 30 -40.41 -5.63 -32.77
N ILE A 31 -39.25 -6.11 -33.25
CA ILE A 31 -39.09 -7.32 -34.10
C ILE A 31 -37.59 -7.64 -34.25
N CYS A 32 -37.25 -8.93 -34.18
CA CYS A 32 -35.90 -9.51 -34.33
C CYS A 32 -35.34 -9.36 -35.76
N VAL A 33 -34.02 -9.30 -35.91
CA VAL A 33 -33.17 -10.16 -36.76
C VAL A 33 -31.71 -9.68 -36.69
N GLY A 34 -30.83 -10.59 -36.26
CA GLY A 34 -29.51 -10.85 -36.84
C GLY A 34 -28.53 -9.70 -37.06
N LEU A 35 -27.71 -9.43 -36.05
CA LEU A 35 -26.28 -9.22 -36.24
C LEU A 35 -25.59 -9.60 -34.92
N VAL A 36 -25.10 -10.84 -34.85
CA VAL A 36 -24.00 -11.18 -33.95
C VAL A 36 -22.82 -10.38 -34.47
N LEU A 37 -22.74 -9.13 -34.06
CA LEU A 37 -21.45 -8.45 -34.01
C LEU A 37 -20.68 -9.22 -32.95
N CYS A 38 -19.85 -10.16 -33.42
CA CYS A 38 -18.62 -10.50 -32.74
C CYS A 38 -17.93 -9.17 -32.44
N HIS A 39 -18.25 -8.60 -31.29
CA HIS A 39 -17.38 -7.62 -30.69
C HIS A 39 -16.04 -8.34 -30.61
N PRO A 40 -14.93 -7.74 -31.07
CA PRO A 40 -13.64 -8.30 -30.75
C PRO A 40 -13.67 -8.51 -29.24
N VAL A 41 -13.55 -9.77 -28.83
CA VAL A 41 -13.16 -10.11 -27.47
C VAL A 41 -11.95 -9.21 -27.27
N LEU A 42 -12.08 -8.22 -26.39
CA LEU A 42 -10.96 -7.39 -26.00
C LEU A 42 -9.88 -8.38 -25.59
N GLU A 43 -8.89 -8.55 -26.46
CA GLU A 43 -7.78 -9.46 -26.22
C GLU A 43 -7.28 -9.15 -24.83
N ALA A 44 -7.06 -10.19 -24.02
CA ALA A 44 -6.44 -10.04 -22.73
C ALA A 44 -5.22 -9.13 -22.93
N SER A 45 -5.16 -7.99 -22.23
CA SER A 45 -3.97 -7.13 -22.28
C SER A 45 -2.77 -8.03 -22.06
N ALA A 46 -2.00 -8.25 -23.13
CA ALA A 46 -0.84 -9.10 -23.08
C ALA A 46 0.12 -8.48 -22.05
N LEU A 47 0.80 -9.33 -21.29
CA LEU A 47 1.90 -8.84 -20.46
C LEU A 47 2.93 -8.14 -21.36
N PRO A 48 3.51 -7.03 -20.91
CA PRO A 48 4.52 -6.35 -21.71
C PRO A 48 5.74 -7.25 -21.85
N GLY A 49 6.47 -7.11 -22.95
CA GLY A 49 7.83 -7.62 -23.00
C GLY A 49 8.71 -6.85 -22.01
N ALA A 50 9.81 -7.47 -21.54
CA ALA A 50 10.73 -6.84 -20.59
C ALA A 50 11.26 -5.48 -21.10
N GLU A 51 11.62 -5.38 -22.37
CA GLU A 51 12.11 -4.13 -22.99
C GLU A 51 11.01 -3.07 -23.12
N GLU A 52 9.77 -3.47 -23.43
CA GLU A 52 8.62 -2.56 -23.46
C GLU A 52 8.37 -1.96 -22.07
N LEU A 53 8.40 -2.80 -21.04
CA LEU A 53 8.22 -2.35 -19.65
C LEU A 53 9.33 -1.37 -19.23
N LEU A 54 10.59 -1.64 -19.56
CA LEU A 54 11.70 -0.73 -19.26
C LEU A 54 11.59 0.61 -19.99
N GLN A 55 10.93 0.67 -21.16
CA GLN A 55 10.65 1.92 -21.86
C GLN A 55 9.56 2.73 -21.16
N GLU A 56 8.50 2.05 -20.71
CA GLU A 56 7.36 2.64 -19.99
C GLU A 56 7.72 3.14 -18.58
N LEU A 57 8.76 2.59 -17.96
CA LEU A 57 9.31 3.11 -16.69
C LEU A 57 10.04 4.45 -16.83
N HIS A 58 10.17 4.99 -18.05
CA HIS A 58 10.83 6.26 -18.36
C HIS A 58 12.26 6.37 -17.82
N LEU A 59 12.95 5.23 -17.72
CA LEU A 59 14.37 5.16 -17.32
C LEU A 59 15.28 5.68 -18.44
N SER A 60 16.43 6.25 -18.06
CA SER A 60 17.44 6.68 -19.04
C SER A 60 18.05 5.47 -19.78
N ASP A 61 18.69 5.71 -20.94
CA ASP A 61 19.39 4.63 -21.64
C ASP A 61 20.50 4.01 -20.80
N SER A 62 21.22 4.83 -20.02
CA SER A 62 22.24 4.36 -19.09
C SER A 62 21.66 3.47 -17.99
N ASP A 63 20.48 3.82 -17.47
CA ASP A 63 19.78 3.03 -16.46
C ASP A 63 19.32 1.68 -17.03
N ARG A 64 18.69 1.70 -18.22
CA ARG A 64 18.29 0.47 -18.92
C ARG A 64 19.49 -0.44 -19.18
N GLN A 65 20.60 0.15 -19.61
CA GLN A 65 21.85 -0.59 -19.80
C GLN A 65 22.38 -1.16 -18.48
N GLY A 66 22.33 -0.38 -17.39
CA GLY A 66 22.69 -0.84 -16.06
C GLY A 66 21.87 -2.06 -15.61
N ILE A 67 20.55 -2.06 -15.86
CA ILE A 67 19.66 -3.20 -15.56
C ILE A 67 20.09 -4.44 -16.35
N ARG A 68 20.40 -4.31 -17.64
CA ARG A 68 20.91 -5.42 -18.48
C ARG A 68 22.24 -5.97 -17.98
N GLU A 69 23.06 -5.13 -17.36
CA GLU A 69 24.31 -5.52 -16.69
C GLU A 69 24.08 -6.11 -15.28
N GLY A 70 22.83 -6.25 -14.84
CA GLY A 70 22.47 -6.78 -13.52
C GLY A 70 22.61 -5.75 -12.39
N LYS A 71 22.70 -4.45 -12.68
CA LYS A 71 22.66 -3.42 -11.63
C LYS A 71 21.21 -3.22 -11.15
N ILE A 72 21.04 -3.02 -9.85
CA ILE A 72 19.78 -2.49 -9.31
C ILE A 72 19.74 -0.99 -9.59
N VAL A 73 18.77 -0.58 -10.40
CA VAL A 73 18.50 0.81 -10.72
C VAL A 73 17.28 1.27 -9.94
N THR A 74 17.32 2.51 -9.44
CA THR A 74 16.22 3.14 -8.70
C THR A 74 15.60 4.27 -9.51
N TRP A 75 14.29 4.45 -9.44
CA TRP A 75 13.62 5.66 -9.95
C TRP A 75 12.61 6.20 -8.95
N SER A 76 12.30 7.50 -9.07
CA SER A 76 11.21 8.12 -8.31
C SER A 76 9.91 7.93 -9.09
N ALA A 77 8.95 7.24 -8.49
CA ALA A 77 7.61 7.14 -9.07
C ALA A 77 6.79 8.38 -8.71
N THR A 78 5.73 8.66 -9.48
CA THR A 78 4.80 9.75 -9.18
C THR A 78 4.09 9.50 -7.85
N GLU A 79 3.98 10.55 -7.04
CA GLU A 79 3.30 10.55 -5.74
C GLU A 79 1.97 11.29 -5.87
N GLY A 80 0.89 10.72 -5.33
CA GLY A 80 -0.48 11.24 -5.41
C GLY A 80 -0.91 12.07 -4.20
N SER A 81 -0.06 12.18 -3.16
CA SER A 81 -0.32 13.03 -2.00
C SER A 81 0.98 13.60 -1.43
N ASP A 82 0.86 14.67 -0.63
CA ASP A 82 1.99 15.24 0.10
C ASP A 82 2.49 14.33 1.25
N ARG A 83 1.78 13.25 1.55
CA ARG A 83 2.18 12.23 2.52
C ARG A 83 2.88 11.04 1.89
N GLU A 84 2.76 10.87 0.58
CA GLU A 84 3.23 9.68 -0.12
C GLU A 84 4.71 9.80 -0.50
N LEU A 85 5.49 8.78 -0.17
CA LEU A 85 6.80 8.52 -0.75
C LEU A 85 6.71 7.32 -1.68
N ALA A 86 7.12 7.49 -2.93
CA ALA A 86 7.13 6.43 -3.93
C ALA A 86 8.54 6.20 -4.49
N LEU A 87 9.03 4.96 -4.37
CA LEU A 87 10.34 4.54 -4.88
C LEU A 87 10.20 3.25 -5.67
N GLY A 88 10.70 3.26 -6.89
CA GLY A 88 10.77 2.08 -7.74
C GLY A 88 12.20 1.58 -7.90
N MET A 89 12.34 0.27 -8.11
CA MET A 89 13.60 -0.38 -8.44
C MET A 89 13.43 -1.44 -9.52
N ALA A 90 14.47 -1.64 -10.34
CA ALA A 90 14.48 -2.67 -11.36
C ALA A 90 15.87 -3.32 -11.45
N MET A 91 15.88 -4.62 -11.73
CA MET A 91 17.08 -5.40 -11.98
C MET A 91 16.79 -6.61 -12.87
N LEU A 92 17.81 -7.11 -13.54
CA LEU A 92 17.79 -8.41 -14.18
C LEU A 92 18.41 -9.44 -13.22
N ALA A 93 17.70 -10.53 -12.96
CA ALA A 93 18.16 -11.65 -12.14
C ALA A 93 18.36 -12.89 -13.01
N LYS A 94 19.48 -13.61 -12.82
CA LYS A 94 19.86 -14.78 -13.62
C LYS A 94 19.18 -16.05 -13.12
N THR A 95 17.86 -16.05 -13.20
CA THR A 95 17.01 -17.10 -12.67
C THR A 95 15.69 -17.10 -13.41
N LYS A 96 14.90 -18.16 -13.26
CA LYS A 96 13.50 -18.18 -13.69
C LYS A 96 12.59 -17.51 -12.65
N PRO A 97 11.42 -16.97 -13.05
CA PRO A 97 10.50 -16.32 -12.12
C PRO A 97 10.07 -17.19 -10.95
N GLU A 98 9.92 -18.51 -11.15
CA GLU A 98 9.43 -19.45 -10.13
C GLU A 98 10.36 -19.54 -8.91
N ASN A 99 11.66 -19.41 -9.14
CA ASN A 99 12.67 -19.44 -8.06
C ASN A 99 12.60 -18.19 -7.17
N LEU A 100 12.11 -17.05 -7.71
CA LEU A 100 11.86 -15.86 -6.91
C LEU A 100 10.65 -16.06 -5.99
N VAL A 101 9.64 -16.82 -6.43
CA VAL A 101 8.40 -17.08 -5.65
C VAL A 101 8.69 -17.77 -4.32
N ALA A 102 9.65 -18.68 -4.29
CA ALA A 102 10.05 -19.39 -3.07
C ALA A 102 10.56 -18.44 -1.97
N LEU A 103 10.98 -17.22 -2.32
CA LEU A 103 11.45 -16.22 -1.37
C LEU A 103 10.33 -15.45 -0.68
N PHE A 104 9.16 -15.42 -1.31
CA PHE A 104 7.99 -14.70 -0.82
C PHE A 104 6.94 -15.62 -0.19
N ARG A 105 7.07 -16.94 -0.39
CA ARG A 105 6.27 -17.95 0.30
C ARG A 105 6.61 -17.99 1.81
N GLU A 106 5.59 -18.20 2.65
CA GLU A 106 5.73 -18.45 4.10
C GLU A 106 6.44 -17.35 4.90
N ALA A 107 6.26 -16.07 4.54
CA ALA A 107 6.92 -14.95 5.21
C ALA A 107 8.47 -15.09 5.24
N ALA A 108 9.05 -15.87 4.31
CA ALA A 108 10.50 -16.06 4.25
C ALA A 108 11.23 -14.73 4.04
N ALA A 109 10.62 -13.79 3.31
CA ALA A 109 11.11 -12.42 3.15
C ALA A 109 11.29 -11.70 4.49
N PHE A 110 10.40 -11.90 5.47
CA PHE A 110 10.50 -11.25 6.77
C PHE A 110 11.74 -11.68 7.55
N LYS A 111 12.18 -12.93 7.37
CA LYS A 111 13.40 -13.45 8.02
C LYS A 111 14.69 -12.78 7.52
N HIS A 112 14.63 -12.08 6.40
CA HIS A 112 15.77 -11.35 5.82
C HIS A 112 15.76 -9.86 6.13
N VAL A 113 14.71 -9.36 6.79
CA VAL A 113 14.62 -7.96 7.23
C VAL A 113 15.01 -7.90 8.70
N SER A 114 16.21 -7.41 8.98
CA SER A 114 16.78 -7.37 10.34
C SER A 114 15.94 -6.56 11.35
N LEU A 115 15.09 -5.64 10.87
CA LEU A 115 14.19 -4.84 11.69
C LEU A 115 12.92 -5.60 12.09
N ILE A 116 12.57 -6.72 11.43
CA ILE A 116 11.42 -7.53 11.82
C ILE A 116 11.84 -8.45 12.97
N THR A 117 11.28 -8.23 14.14
CA THR A 117 11.64 -8.95 15.36
C THR A 117 10.66 -10.08 15.71
N ALA A 118 9.42 -9.98 15.22
CA ALA A 118 8.42 -11.03 15.36
C ALA A 118 7.36 -10.90 14.25
N PHE A 119 6.76 -12.03 13.88
CA PHE A 119 5.59 -12.06 13.01
C PHE A 119 4.77 -13.32 13.29
N GLY A 120 3.52 -13.31 12.87
CA GLY A 120 2.64 -14.48 12.95
C GLY A 120 1.54 -14.43 11.89
N LYS A 121 1.16 -15.60 11.39
CA LYS A 121 0.09 -15.74 10.41
C LYS A 121 -1.27 -15.62 11.10
N ILE A 122 -2.22 -14.98 10.43
CA ILE A 122 -3.61 -14.87 10.86
C ILE A 122 -4.45 -15.75 9.92
N GLU A 123 -5.25 -16.66 10.48
CA GLU A 123 -5.99 -17.65 9.68
C GLU A 123 -7.50 -17.42 9.70
N GLY A 124 -8.16 -17.59 8.55
CA GLY A 124 -9.62 -17.57 8.44
C GLY A 124 -10.25 -16.25 8.90
N ALA A 125 -11.04 -16.29 9.97
CA ALA A 125 -11.64 -15.09 10.57
C ALA A 125 -10.77 -14.46 11.68
N GLY A 126 -9.65 -15.08 12.02
CA GLY A 126 -8.73 -14.66 13.06
C GLY A 126 -9.27 -14.87 14.47
N THR A 127 -8.36 -15.11 15.41
CA THR A 127 -8.64 -15.15 16.85
C THR A 127 -7.61 -14.34 17.63
N VAL A 128 -7.89 -14.00 18.88
CA VAL A 128 -6.89 -13.31 19.74
C VAL A 128 -5.63 -14.17 19.92
N ALA A 129 -5.75 -15.50 19.85
CA ALA A 129 -4.62 -16.42 19.97
C ALA A 129 -3.59 -16.25 18.84
N ASP A 130 -4.03 -15.86 17.65
CA ASP A 130 -3.14 -15.60 16.51
C ASP A 130 -2.15 -14.48 16.83
N PHE A 131 -2.52 -13.55 17.72
CA PHE A 131 -1.71 -12.40 18.15
C PHE A 131 -0.92 -12.64 19.45
N ALA A 132 -0.83 -13.88 19.94
CA ALA A 132 -0.14 -14.19 21.21
C ALA A 132 1.33 -13.74 21.23
N GLY A 133 1.98 -13.71 20.07
CA GLY A 133 3.36 -13.25 19.88
C GLY A 133 3.54 -11.72 19.89
N VAL A 134 2.46 -10.94 19.81
CA VAL A 134 2.54 -9.46 19.91
C VAL A 134 2.86 -9.08 21.35
N LYS A 135 3.99 -8.40 21.57
CA LYS A 135 4.49 -8.01 22.89
C LYS A 135 4.92 -6.55 22.90
N LEU A 136 4.79 -5.88 24.04
CA LEU A 136 5.38 -4.57 24.28
C LEU A 136 6.88 -4.75 24.57
N ALA A 137 7.66 -5.03 23.52
CA ALA A 137 9.10 -5.18 23.60
C ALA A 137 9.74 -4.61 22.34
N PRO A 138 10.91 -3.95 22.45
CA PRO A 138 11.61 -3.62 23.70
C PRO A 138 10.91 -2.51 24.50
N ASN A 139 11.37 -2.25 25.73
CA ASN A 139 10.92 -1.13 26.59
C ASN A 139 9.41 -1.13 26.95
N GLY A 140 8.87 -2.29 27.32
CA GLY A 140 7.43 -2.49 27.47
C GLY A 140 6.68 -1.56 28.41
N GLU A 141 7.30 -1.14 29.52
CA GLU A 141 6.67 -0.17 30.41
C GLU A 141 6.51 1.21 29.74
N LYS A 142 7.54 1.65 29.01
CA LYS A 142 7.51 2.93 28.30
C LYS A 142 6.45 2.91 27.19
N GLU A 143 6.40 1.84 26.41
CA GLU A 143 5.40 1.73 25.34
C GLU A 143 3.98 1.59 25.92
N ALA A 144 3.80 0.82 27.00
CA ALA A 144 2.52 0.73 27.70
C ALA A 144 2.02 2.10 28.19
N ARG A 145 2.91 2.95 28.72
CA ARG A 145 2.57 4.33 29.11
C ARG A 145 2.08 5.14 27.93
N ARG A 146 2.71 5.05 26.75
CA ARG A 146 2.25 5.76 25.53
C ARG A 146 0.82 5.40 25.16
N TYR A 147 0.48 4.10 25.19
CA TYR A 147 -0.88 3.64 24.92
C TYR A 147 -1.87 4.17 25.96
N LEU A 148 -1.55 4.07 27.26
CA LEU A 148 -2.41 4.59 28.35
C LEU A 148 -2.60 6.11 28.30
N GLU A 149 -1.64 6.83 27.71
CA GLU A 149 -1.64 8.29 27.55
C GLU A 149 -2.09 8.74 26.16
N ALA A 150 -2.55 7.80 25.33
CA ALA A 150 -2.93 8.07 23.96
C ALA A 150 -3.96 9.21 23.84
N LYS A 151 -3.71 10.05 22.83
CA LYS A 151 -4.54 11.18 22.43
C LYS A 151 -4.52 11.30 20.92
N PRO A 152 -5.53 11.97 20.31
CA PRO A 152 -5.49 12.24 18.89
C PRO A 152 -4.19 12.96 18.49
N GLY A 153 -3.51 12.45 17.46
CA GLY A 153 -2.16 12.86 17.08
C GLY A 153 -1.46 11.86 16.16
N ASP A 154 -0.16 12.01 15.99
CA ASP A 154 0.73 11.23 15.12
C ASP A 154 1.66 10.26 15.88
N GLU A 155 1.64 10.27 17.22
CA GLU A 155 2.45 9.37 18.04
C GLU A 155 2.00 7.90 17.94
N LEU A 156 0.68 7.70 17.89
CA LEU A 156 0.03 6.41 17.72
C LEU A 156 -1.13 6.54 16.72
N ASN A 157 -1.19 5.62 15.78
CA ASN A 157 -2.29 5.47 14.84
C ASN A 157 -3.42 4.70 15.50
N LEU A 158 -4.26 5.43 16.24
CA LEU A 158 -5.43 4.90 16.92
C LEU A 158 -6.68 5.65 16.46
N ASP A 159 -7.81 4.95 16.42
CA ASP A 159 -9.11 5.57 16.26
C ASP A 159 -9.63 6.11 17.61
N GLY A 160 -10.78 6.80 17.58
CA GLY A 160 -11.37 7.36 18.79
C GLY A 160 -11.81 6.32 19.84
N LYS A 161 -12.23 5.12 19.40
CA LYS A 161 -12.70 4.05 20.29
C LYS A 161 -11.52 3.39 21.02
N GLU A 162 -10.42 3.13 20.31
CA GLU A 162 -9.19 2.60 20.89
C GLU A 162 -8.59 3.56 21.92
N ILE A 163 -8.53 4.86 21.60
CA ILE A 163 -8.09 5.89 22.56
C ILE A 163 -8.96 5.87 23.82
N ALA A 164 -10.29 5.78 23.67
CA ALA A 164 -11.20 5.70 24.80
C ALA A 164 -10.98 4.43 25.64
N ALA A 165 -10.71 3.28 25.00
CA ALA A 165 -10.45 2.02 25.67
C ALA A 165 -9.16 2.07 26.52
N PHE A 166 -8.06 2.61 25.99
CA PHE A 166 -6.82 2.76 26.76
C PHE A 166 -6.98 3.75 27.93
N ARG A 167 -7.75 4.83 27.74
CA ARG A 167 -8.08 5.76 28.84
C ARG A 167 -8.92 5.11 29.93
N ALA A 168 -9.89 4.28 29.56
CA ALA A 168 -10.67 3.50 30.51
C ALA A 168 -9.78 2.51 31.29
N LEU A 169 -8.85 1.84 30.61
CA LEU A 169 -7.86 0.96 31.25
C LEU A 169 -6.97 1.73 32.23
N LYS A 170 -6.52 2.94 31.88
CA LYS A 170 -5.75 3.82 32.77
C LYS A 170 -6.58 4.21 34.00
N ALA A 171 -7.82 4.63 33.83
CA ALA A 171 -8.71 5.04 34.93
C ALA A 171 -9.06 3.89 35.89
N ALA A 172 -9.15 2.65 35.38
CA ALA A 172 -9.39 1.45 36.19
C ALA A 172 -8.13 0.92 36.89
N SER A 173 -6.96 1.48 36.60
CA SER A 173 -5.68 1.06 37.19
C SER A 173 -5.36 1.87 38.44
N LYS A 174 -4.55 1.30 39.34
CA LYS A 174 -4.00 2.06 40.47
C LYS A 174 -3.17 3.24 39.95
N GLU A 175 -3.19 4.34 40.67
CA GLU A 175 -2.41 5.53 40.32
C GLU A 175 -0.91 5.16 40.14
N GLY A 176 -0.31 5.64 39.04
CA GLY A 176 1.08 5.35 38.68
C GLY A 176 1.35 3.94 38.14
N ALA A 177 0.41 2.99 38.24
CA ALA A 177 0.59 1.63 37.76
C ALA A 177 0.54 1.55 36.22
N VAL A 178 1.40 0.71 35.66
CA VAL A 178 1.43 0.41 34.22
C VAL A 178 1.14 -1.07 34.03
N PRO A 179 -0.12 -1.47 33.82
CA PRO A 179 -0.48 -2.88 33.68
C PRO A 179 -0.13 -3.40 32.28
N ILE A 180 1.17 -3.64 32.02
CA ILE A 180 1.72 -4.02 30.71
C ILE A 180 0.90 -5.16 30.06
N GLN A 181 0.61 -6.24 30.79
CA GLN A 181 -0.13 -7.37 30.21
C GLN A 181 -1.57 -7.01 29.80
N LYS A 182 -2.23 -6.07 30.50
CA LYS A 182 -3.57 -5.60 30.12
C LYS A 182 -3.51 -4.69 28.90
N VAL A 183 -2.47 -3.87 28.78
CA VAL A 183 -2.24 -3.05 27.58
C VAL A 183 -1.97 -3.95 26.38
N GLU A 184 -1.12 -4.97 26.51
CA GLU A 184 -0.90 -5.95 25.46
C GLU A 184 -2.18 -6.66 25.04
N ALA A 185 -3.02 -7.08 25.99
CA ALA A 185 -4.30 -7.71 25.69
C ALA A 185 -5.20 -6.79 24.85
N LEU A 186 -5.31 -5.52 25.25
CA LEU A 186 -6.12 -4.54 24.52
C LEU A 186 -5.56 -4.22 23.13
N ILE A 187 -4.22 -4.22 22.96
CA ILE A 187 -3.58 -4.11 21.64
C ILE A 187 -3.95 -5.30 20.76
N ARG A 188 -3.84 -6.53 21.27
CA ARG A 188 -4.17 -7.76 20.52
C ARG A 188 -5.65 -7.78 20.09
N GLU A 189 -6.55 -7.35 20.97
CA GLU A 189 -7.98 -7.19 20.65
C GLU A 189 -8.21 -6.15 19.54
N GLY A 190 -7.55 -4.99 19.61
CA GLY A 190 -7.61 -3.96 18.58
C GLY A 190 -7.08 -4.44 17.22
N LEU A 191 -5.95 -5.15 17.22
CA LEU A 191 -5.37 -5.75 16.01
C LEU A 191 -6.32 -6.77 15.38
N LEU A 192 -6.93 -7.65 16.19
CA LEU A 192 -7.93 -8.59 15.71
C LEU A 192 -9.13 -7.87 15.09
N ALA A 193 -9.68 -6.86 15.77
CA ALA A 193 -10.82 -6.10 15.27
C ALA A 193 -10.51 -5.39 13.93
N ARG A 194 -9.31 -4.82 13.80
CA ARG A 194 -8.84 -4.19 12.54
C ARG A 194 -8.67 -5.21 11.43
N TYR A 195 -8.07 -6.36 11.71
CA TYR A 195 -7.96 -7.45 10.75
C TYR A 195 -9.33 -7.91 10.28
N GLN A 196 -10.25 -8.21 11.20
CA GLN A 196 -11.60 -8.68 10.86
C GLN A 196 -12.37 -7.67 10.01
N ALA A 197 -12.27 -6.38 10.34
CA ALA A 197 -12.90 -5.32 9.56
C ALA A 197 -12.34 -5.23 8.13
N TYR A 198 -11.01 -5.26 7.99
CA TYR A 198 -10.35 -5.26 6.68
C TYR A 198 -10.65 -6.53 5.87
N HIS A 199 -10.54 -7.71 6.48
CA HIS A 199 -10.81 -8.98 5.82
C HIS A 199 -12.25 -9.03 5.26
N ALA A 200 -13.23 -8.52 6.02
CA ALA A 200 -14.63 -8.52 5.60
C ALA A 200 -14.99 -7.44 4.56
N LYS A 201 -14.30 -6.28 4.55
CA LYS A 201 -14.74 -5.09 3.80
C LYS A 201 -13.64 -4.39 2.98
N GLY A 202 -12.44 -4.95 2.96
CA GLY A 202 -11.23 -4.35 2.39
C GLY A 202 -11.01 -2.93 2.87
N LEU A 203 -10.75 -2.02 1.92
CA LEU A 203 -10.47 -0.61 2.21
C LEU A 203 -11.57 0.07 3.03
N ALA A 204 -12.84 -0.29 2.80
CA ALA A 204 -13.97 0.27 3.56
C ALA A 204 -14.02 -0.23 5.02
N GLY A 205 -13.25 -1.26 5.36
CA GLY A 205 -13.10 -1.78 6.71
C GLY A 205 -12.00 -1.10 7.53
N ILE A 206 -11.15 -0.28 6.91
CA ILE A 206 -10.03 0.34 7.60
C ILE A 206 -10.51 1.53 8.43
N ALA A 207 -10.34 1.46 9.75
CA ALA A 207 -10.70 2.55 10.65
C ALA A 207 -9.73 3.75 10.48
N PRO A 208 -10.25 5.00 10.47
CA PRO A 208 -9.41 6.19 10.38
C PRO A 208 -8.61 6.41 11.67
N TYR A 209 -7.51 7.15 11.56
CA TYR A 209 -6.72 7.55 12.71
C TYR A 209 -7.15 8.93 13.22
N ALA A 210 -7.33 9.05 14.53
CA ALA A 210 -7.67 10.31 15.18
C ALA A 210 -6.44 11.22 15.22
N ARG A 211 -6.58 12.42 14.65
CA ARG A 211 -5.55 13.46 14.63
C ARG A 211 -5.99 14.67 15.47
N THR A 212 -5.05 15.59 15.71
CA THR A 212 -5.30 16.83 16.46
C THR A 212 -6.39 17.69 15.79
N SER A 213 -7.10 18.47 16.62
CA SER A 213 -8.18 19.37 16.19
C SER A 213 -9.36 18.67 15.51
N GLY A 214 -9.65 17.42 15.92
CA GLY A 214 -10.78 16.65 15.39
C GLY A 214 -10.58 16.14 13.96
N ARG A 215 -9.39 16.31 13.38
CA ARG A 215 -9.05 15.79 12.06
C ARG A 215 -8.89 14.27 12.10
N GLN A 216 -8.97 13.66 10.93
CA GLN A 216 -8.73 12.24 10.72
C GLN A 216 -7.78 12.02 9.54
N THR A 217 -6.96 10.99 9.63
CA THR A 217 -6.22 10.43 8.50
C THR A 217 -6.89 9.12 8.10
N PHE A 218 -7.07 8.90 6.80
CA PHE A 218 -7.77 7.75 6.24
C PHE A 218 -6.80 6.84 5.47
N PRO A 219 -6.25 5.79 6.10
CA PRO A 219 -5.31 4.88 5.43
C PRO A 219 -5.94 4.18 4.21
N SER A 220 -7.27 4.01 4.21
CA SER A 220 -8.04 3.55 3.05
C SER A 220 -7.83 4.41 1.81
N ASP A 221 -7.82 5.73 1.99
CA ASP A 221 -7.70 6.69 0.90
C ASP A 221 -6.26 6.72 0.40
N GLU A 222 -5.29 6.69 1.32
CA GLU A 222 -3.87 6.61 0.99
C GLU A 222 -3.52 5.34 0.18
N LEU A 223 -4.10 4.18 0.54
CA LEU A 223 -3.93 2.93 -0.23
C LEU A 223 -4.64 2.94 -1.59
N SER A 224 -5.81 3.59 -1.66
CA SER A 224 -6.53 3.81 -2.92
C SER A 224 -5.72 4.70 -3.85
N ILE A 225 -5.15 5.79 -3.34
CA ILE A 225 -4.24 6.69 -4.07
C ILE A 225 -3.02 5.91 -4.55
N ALA A 226 -2.32 5.17 -3.67
CA ALA A 226 -1.15 4.39 -4.04
C ALA A 226 -1.43 3.40 -5.19
N THR A 227 -2.62 2.80 -5.20
CA THR A 227 -3.04 1.91 -6.29
C THR A 227 -3.31 2.70 -7.58
N ARG A 228 -4.05 3.81 -7.50
CA ARG A 228 -4.42 4.65 -8.66
C ARG A 228 -3.22 5.33 -9.31
N GLU A 229 -2.23 5.71 -8.52
CA GLU A 229 -0.97 6.28 -8.98
C GLU A 229 0.00 5.23 -9.54
N SER A 230 -0.45 3.99 -9.75
CA SER A 230 0.34 2.93 -10.39
C SER A 230 -0.20 2.63 -11.79
N PRO A 231 -0.06 3.54 -12.77
CA PRO A 231 -0.70 3.42 -14.09
C PRO A 231 -0.24 2.20 -14.88
N LEU A 232 1.02 1.77 -14.73
CA LEU A 232 1.51 0.54 -15.37
C LEU A 232 0.87 -0.72 -14.80
N VAL A 233 0.51 -0.72 -13.51
CA VAL A 233 -0.26 -1.81 -12.90
C VAL A 233 -1.68 -1.81 -13.47
N ALA A 234 -2.32 -0.65 -13.63
CA ALA A 234 -3.64 -0.55 -14.25
C ALA A 234 -3.63 -1.04 -15.72
N LYS A 235 -2.59 -0.67 -16.48
CA LYS A 235 -2.41 -1.01 -17.89
C LYS A 235 -2.15 -2.50 -18.09
N TYR A 236 -1.12 -3.03 -17.43
CA TYR A 236 -0.59 -4.37 -17.71
C TYR A 236 -1.08 -5.45 -16.75
N LEU A 237 -1.53 -5.08 -15.56
CA LEU A 237 -1.96 -5.99 -14.49
C LEU A 237 -3.37 -5.63 -13.96
N PRO A 238 -4.39 -5.51 -14.84
CA PRO A 238 -5.70 -4.97 -14.47
C PRO A 238 -6.40 -5.75 -13.36
N SER A 239 -6.17 -7.07 -13.27
CA SER A 239 -6.73 -7.91 -12.20
C SER A 239 -6.07 -7.62 -10.84
N VAL A 240 -4.76 -7.36 -10.81
CA VAL A 240 -4.04 -6.89 -9.61
C VAL A 240 -4.60 -5.54 -9.18
N PHE A 241 -4.68 -4.59 -10.12
CA PHE A 241 -5.23 -3.26 -9.87
C PHE A 241 -6.65 -3.33 -9.30
N HIS A 242 -7.52 -4.16 -9.91
CA HIS A 242 -8.89 -4.36 -9.45
C HIS A 242 -8.94 -5.03 -8.07
N ALA A 243 -8.16 -6.08 -7.83
CA ALA A 243 -8.10 -6.76 -6.53
C ALA A 243 -7.70 -5.79 -5.41
N LEU A 244 -6.69 -4.95 -5.67
CA LEU A 244 -6.21 -3.96 -4.71
C LEU A 244 -7.25 -2.88 -4.39
N LEU A 245 -8.14 -2.52 -5.30
CA LEU A 245 -9.19 -1.54 -5.02
C LEU A 245 -10.47 -2.15 -4.44
N ASN A 246 -10.77 -3.41 -4.75
CA ASN A 246 -12.10 -3.99 -4.54
C ASN A 246 -12.13 -5.20 -3.61
N TYR A 247 -11.00 -5.60 -3.02
CA TYR A 247 -10.96 -6.66 -2.00
C TYR A 247 -12.07 -6.47 -0.94
N PRO A 248 -12.77 -7.54 -0.51
CA PRO A 248 -12.63 -8.95 -0.92
C PRO A 248 -13.38 -9.33 -2.21
N SER A 249 -14.06 -8.37 -2.86
CA SER A 249 -14.79 -8.60 -4.13
C SER A 249 -13.85 -8.62 -5.34
N ILE A 250 -13.03 -9.67 -5.43
CA ILE A 250 -12.00 -9.80 -6.45
C ILE A 250 -12.60 -10.41 -7.73
N LYS A 251 -12.09 -9.94 -8.87
CA LYS A 251 -12.37 -10.50 -10.20
C LYS A 251 -11.05 -10.86 -10.84
N LEU A 252 -10.84 -12.16 -11.10
CA LEU A 252 -9.70 -12.68 -11.83
C LEU A 252 -10.16 -13.14 -13.21
N LYS A 253 -9.24 -13.16 -14.18
CA LYS A 253 -9.47 -13.81 -15.47
C LYS A 253 -9.25 -15.32 -15.34
N GLU A 254 -9.74 -16.08 -16.31
CA GLU A 254 -9.79 -17.55 -16.32
C GLU A 254 -8.40 -18.24 -16.18
N ALA A 255 -7.30 -17.55 -16.52
CA ALA A 255 -5.93 -18.05 -16.44
C ALA A 255 -5.07 -17.35 -15.36
N GLU A 256 -5.71 -16.69 -14.40
CA GLU A 256 -5.03 -15.97 -13.33
C GLU A 256 -5.33 -16.64 -11.99
N GLU A 257 -4.30 -16.77 -11.15
CA GLU A 257 -4.43 -17.32 -9.81
C GLU A 257 -4.10 -16.26 -8.78
N LEU A 258 -4.77 -16.31 -7.63
CA LEU A 258 -4.47 -15.50 -6.46
C LEU A 258 -4.30 -16.40 -5.24
N GLU A 259 -3.17 -16.23 -4.56
CA GLU A 259 -3.00 -16.67 -3.17
C GLU A 259 -2.93 -15.45 -2.27
N GLU A 260 -3.64 -15.48 -1.15
CA GLU A 260 -3.59 -14.44 -0.13
C GLU A 260 -3.21 -14.98 1.24
N GLN A 261 -2.48 -14.18 2.00
CA GLN A 261 -2.08 -14.49 3.37
C GLN A 261 -2.09 -13.22 4.22
N PHE A 262 -2.43 -13.39 5.49
CA PHE A 262 -2.46 -12.31 6.47
C PHE A 262 -1.45 -12.53 7.56
N TYR A 263 -0.78 -11.45 7.95
CA TYR A 263 0.21 -11.49 9.01
C TYR A 263 0.05 -10.29 9.95
N TRP A 264 0.38 -10.49 11.21
CA TRP A 264 0.88 -9.41 12.04
C TRP A 264 2.41 -9.43 12.01
N VAL A 265 3.01 -8.26 12.05
CA VAL A 265 4.47 -8.07 12.06
C VAL A 265 4.82 -7.06 13.15
N THR A 266 5.92 -7.30 13.86
CA THR A 266 6.56 -6.32 14.75
C THR A 266 7.85 -5.87 14.10
N ILE A 267 7.92 -4.57 13.81
CA ILE A 267 9.12 -3.92 13.28
C ILE A 267 9.73 -3.11 14.42
N GLU A 268 11.00 -3.30 14.71
CA GLU A 268 11.71 -2.53 15.73
C GLU A 268 12.58 -1.47 15.06
N VAL A 269 12.27 -0.21 15.33
CA VAL A 269 13.09 0.93 14.89
C VAL A 269 13.41 1.79 16.11
N PHE A 270 14.70 2.10 16.32
CA PHE A 270 15.19 2.91 17.44
C PHE A 270 14.67 2.50 18.83
N GLY A 271 14.54 1.19 19.07
CA GLY A 271 14.11 0.63 20.36
C GLY A 271 12.64 0.86 20.68
N ARG A 272 11.79 1.01 19.64
CA ARG A 272 10.33 1.07 19.74
C ARG A 272 9.69 0.04 18.78
N PRO A 273 8.71 -0.76 19.24
CA PRO A 273 8.00 -1.70 18.37
C PRO A 273 6.83 -1.06 17.63
N THR A 274 6.84 -1.18 16.30
CA THR A 274 5.73 -0.86 15.40
C THR A 274 4.97 -2.15 15.10
N TYR A 275 3.67 -2.18 15.44
CA TYR A 275 2.79 -3.31 15.14
C TYR A 275 2.08 -3.08 13.83
N VAL A 276 2.22 -4.01 12.92
CA VAL A 276 1.74 -3.89 11.54
C VAL A 276 0.78 -5.03 11.26
N LEU A 277 -0.31 -4.73 10.56
CA LEU A 277 -1.13 -5.75 9.92
C LEU A 277 -0.90 -5.70 8.42
N SER A 278 -0.53 -6.84 7.86
CA SER A 278 -0.18 -6.99 6.46
C SER A 278 -1.12 -7.98 5.75
N HIS A 279 -1.44 -7.63 4.50
CA HIS A 279 -2.08 -8.48 3.51
C HIS A 279 -1.09 -8.75 2.37
N HIS A 280 -0.66 -10.01 2.26
CA HIS A 280 0.20 -10.51 1.20
C HIS A 280 -0.65 -11.15 0.11
N LEU A 281 -0.48 -10.66 -1.11
CA LEU A 281 -1.14 -11.16 -2.31
C LEU A 281 -0.08 -11.66 -3.27
N ARG A 282 -0.27 -12.87 -3.81
CA ARG A 282 0.52 -13.42 -4.91
C ARG A 282 -0.38 -13.72 -6.08
N PHE A 283 -0.13 -13.07 -7.20
CA PHE A 283 -0.80 -13.34 -8.46
C PHE A 283 0.11 -14.13 -9.39
N GLN A 284 -0.45 -15.18 -9.99
CA GLN A 284 0.11 -15.79 -11.20
C GLN A 284 -0.68 -15.25 -12.39
N ILE A 285 -0.01 -14.56 -13.32
CA ILE A 285 -0.64 -14.00 -14.52
C ILE A 285 0.19 -14.45 -15.71
N GLY A 286 -0.29 -15.45 -16.46
CA GLY A 286 0.53 -16.09 -17.48
C GLY A 286 1.85 -16.59 -16.90
N GLU A 287 2.98 -16.13 -17.45
CA GLU A 287 4.33 -16.46 -16.96
C GLU A 287 4.89 -15.43 -15.95
N ALA A 288 4.16 -14.34 -15.68
CA ALA A 288 4.57 -13.37 -14.66
C ALA A 288 4.07 -13.76 -13.28
N ILE A 289 4.90 -13.52 -12.28
CA ILE A 289 4.48 -13.52 -10.88
C ILE A 289 4.46 -12.09 -10.36
N VAL A 290 3.35 -11.72 -9.73
CA VAL A 290 3.22 -10.43 -9.05
C VAL A 290 3.00 -10.67 -7.57
N LEU A 291 3.75 -9.96 -6.75
CA LEU A 291 3.70 -10.02 -5.31
C LEU A 291 3.34 -8.64 -4.81
N VAL A 292 2.35 -8.56 -3.93
CA VAL A 292 1.96 -7.31 -3.29
C VAL A 292 1.89 -7.54 -1.79
N ASP A 293 2.48 -6.61 -1.05
CA ASP A 293 2.40 -6.53 0.38
C ASP A 293 1.76 -5.19 0.74
N ARG A 294 0.66 -5.27 1.48
CA ARG A 294 -0.14 -4.11 1.88
C ARG A 294 -0.23 -4.05 3.38
N HIS A 295 0.41 -3.06 3.97
CA HIS A 295 0.25 -2.71 5.37
C HIS A 295 -0.96 -1.79 5.52
N TYR A 296 -2.10 -2.39 5.86
CA TYR A 296 -3.36 -1.65 6.05
C TYR A 296 -3.52 -1.11 7.48
N TYR A 297 -2.59 -1.46 8.37
CA TYR A 297 -2.43 -0.84 9.68
C TYR A 297 -0.95 -0.85 10.08
N ALA A 298 -0.49 0.24 10.67
CA ALA A 298 0.77 0.31 11.42
C ALA A 298 0.53 1.17 12.66
N SER A 299 0.99 0.75 13.84
CA SER A 299 0.71 1.44 15.09
C SER A 299 1.35 2.83 15.18
N HIS A 300 2.43 3.10 14.44
CA HIS A 300 3.07 4.41 14.28
C HIS A 300 4.04 4.43 13.07
N ASP A 301 4.89 5.47 12.98
CA ASP A 301 5.90 5.77 11.92
C ASP A 301 5.35 6.12 10.54
N TYR A 302 4.36 5.37 10.07
CA TYR A 302 3.69 5.61 8.79
C TYR A 302 2.20 5.26 8.91
N ASN A 303 1.41 5.74 7.95
CA ASN A 303 -0.04 5.62 7.94
C ASN A 303 -0.50 4.34 7.24
N ALA A 304 0.08 4.06 6.08
CA ALA A 304 -0.17 2.89 5.25
C ALA A 304 1.04 2.63 4.33
N LEU A 305 1.18 1.38 3.87
CA LEU A 305 2.18 1.02 2.87
C LEU A 305 1.58 0.04 1.86
N GLN A 306 1.92 0.25 0.59
CA GLN A 306 1.71 -0.70 -0.48
C GLN A 306 3.02 -0.87 -1.24
N GLN A 307 3.56 -2.06 -1.22
CA GLN A 307 4.74 -2.41 -1.99
C GLN A 307 4.47 -3.66 -2.81
N GLY A 308 5.17 -3.81 -3.92
CA GLY A 308 5.05 -5.01 -4.72
C GLY A 308 6.23 -5.22 -5.64
N ALA A 309 6.41 -6.46 -6.05
CA ALA A 309 7.37 -6.86 -7.05
C ALA A 309 6.66 -7.59 -8.20
N MET A 310 7.13 -7.40 -9.42
CA MET A 310 6.78 -8.23 -10.56
C MET A 310 8.04 -8.92 -11.07
N ALA A 311 7.96 -10.24 -11.22
CA ALA A 311 8.94 -11.07 -11.89
C ALA A 311 8.40 -11.43 -13.27
N LEU A 312 9.04 -10.91 -14.31
CA LEU A 312 8.65 -11.10 -15.71
C LEU A 312 9.76 -11.85 -16.46
N PRO A 313 9.45 -12.92 -17.21
CA PRO A 313 10.44 -13.60 -18.05
C PRO A 313 11.14 -12.66 -19.02
N ALA A 314 12.46 -12.80 -19.14
CA ALA A 314 13.31 -12.02 -20.04
C ALA A 314 14.37 -12.94 -20.68
N LYS A 315 13.97 -13.69 -21.72
CA LYS A 315 14.78 -14.77 -22.32
C LYS A 315 15.15 -15.83 -21.27
N ASP A 316 16.44 -15.98 -20.95
CA ASP A 316 16.95 -16.92 -19.94
C ASP A 316 17.03 -16.30 -18.52
N ASP A 317 16.72 -15.01 -18.40
CA ASP A 317 16.76 -14.24 -17.15
C ASP A 317 15.33 -13.81 -16.74
N THR A 318 15.22 -13.16 -15.57
CA THR A 318 13.99 -12.56 -15.08
C THR A 318 14.18 -11.07 -14.84
N LEU A 319 13.34 -10.24 -15.45
CA LEU A 319 13.22 -8.83 -15.09
C LEU A 319 12.41 -8.74 -13.80
N VAL A 320 13.03 -8.20 -12.75
CA VAL A 320 12.36 -7.89 -11.49
C VAL A 320 12.14 -6.39 -11.42
N THR A 321 10.88 -5.97 -11.31
CA THR A 321 10.53 -4.59 -10.95
C THR A 321 9.92 -4.59 -9.56
N PHE A 322 10.22 -3.55 -8.80
CA PHE A 322 9.73 -3.34 -7.44
C PHE A 322 9.21 -1.92 -7.32
N LEU A 323 8.09 -1.74 -6.66
CA LEU A 323 7.51 -0.43 -6.36
C LEU A 323 7.07 -0.42 -4.91
N SER A 324 7.58 0.54 -4.14
CA SER A 324 7.14 0.81 -2.77
C SER A 324 6.49 2.18 -2.70
N ARG A 325 5.30 2.24 -2.11
CA ARG A 325 4.53 3.45 -1.83
C ARG A 325 4.17 3.47 -0.35
N VAL A 326 4.68 4.46 0.38
CA VAL A 326 4.42 4.62 1.82
C VAL A 326 3.81 5.98 2.09
N SER A 327 2.72 6.02 2.84
CA SER A 327 2.10 7.27 3.29
C SER A 327 2.53 7.56 4.73
N THR A 328 3.01 8.77 5.04
CA THR A 328 3.38 9.18 6.40
C THR A 328 3.14 10.67 6.64
N ASP A 329 2.70 11.02 7.85
CA ASP A 329 2.55 12.42 8.26
C ASP A 329 3.91 13.16 8.36
N GLN A 330 5.04 12.43 8.44
CA GLN A 330 6.38 13.01 8.62
C GLN A 330 6.88 13.81 7.41
N VAL A 331 6.45 13.44 6.20
CA VAL A 331 6.86 14.13 4.96
C VAL A 331 5.84 15.15 4.48
N ALA A 332 4.67 15.18 5.11
CA ALA A 332 3.56 16.07 4.78
C ALA A 332 3.84 17.56 5.07
N GLY A 333 3.01 18.41 4.46
CA GLY A 333 2.91 19.83 4.78
C GLY A 333 4.11 20.68 4.33
N PHE A 334 4.39 21.75 5.08
CA PHE A 334 5.40 22.73 4.72
C PHE A 334 6.77 22.06 4.51
N GLY A 335 7.38 22.30 3.34
CA GLY A 335 8.66 21.72 2.94
C GLY A 335 8.59 20.29 2.39
N SER A 336 7.41 19.72 2.14
CA SER A 336 7.22 18.38 1.55
C SER A 336 8.10 18.17 0.29
N SER A 337 8.14 19.15 -0.63
CA SER A 337 8.97 19.09 -1.85
C SER A 337 10.48 18.90 -1.59
N VAL A 338 10.98 19.27 -0.41
CA VAL A 338 12.37 19.07 0.02
C VAL A 338 12.53 17.77 0.82
N LYS A 339 11.53 17.41 1.63
CA LYS A 339 11.55 16.20 2.46
C LYS A 339 11.49 14.92 1.63
N HIS A 340 10.73 14.93 0.54
CA HIS A 340 10.49 13.72 -0.26
C HIS A 340 11.77 13.17 -0.91
N PRO A 341 12.57 13.98 -1.65
CA PRO A 341 13.83 13.49 -2.21
C PRO A 341 14.80 12.94 -1.16
N VAL A 342 14.94 13.63 -0.01
CA VAL A 342 15.83 13.21 1.09
C VAL A 342 15.37 11.88 1.67
N SER A 343 14.07 11.73 1.92
CA SER A 343 13.52 10.50 2.49
C SER A 343 13.70 9.31 1.55
N ARG A 344 13.52 9.50 0.24
CA ARG A 344 13.79 8.44 -0.76
C ARG A 344 15.26 8.02 -0.77
N VAL A 345 16.19 8.96 -0.68
CA VAL A 345 17.63 8.66 -0.58
C VAL A 345 17.95 7.84 0.67
N LEU A 346 17.29 8.11 1.80
CA LEU A 346 17.48 7.35 3.03
C LEU A 346 16.86 5.94 2.97
N MET A 347 15.76 5.76 2.24
CA MET A 347 15.09 4.45 2.09
C MET A 347 15.78 3.52 1.07
N ALA A 348 16.36 4.08 0.02
CA ALA A 348 16.89 3.31 -1.11
C ALA A 348 17.92 2.22 -0.71
N PRO A 349 18.89 2.45 0.20
CA PRO A 349 19.83 1.42 0.60
C PRO A 349 19.15 0.17 1.18
N TYR A 350 18.17 0.34 2.07
CA TYR A 350 17.46 -0.77 2.71
C TYR A 350 16.71 -1.63 1.70
N LEU A 351 16.02 -0.99 0.75
CA LEU A 351 15.27 -1.69 -0.29
C LEU A 351 16.21 -2.37 -1.30
N LYS A 352 17.36 -1.77 -1.57
CA LYS A 352 18.41 -2.37 -2.40
C LYS A 352 19.00 -3.61 -1.73
N ASP A 353 19.33 -3.54 -0.45
CA ASP A 353 19.86 -4.68 0.31
C ASP A 353 18.86 -5.84 0.36
N LEU A 354 17.56 -5.55 0.50
CA LEU A 354 16.50 -6.54 0.38
C LEU A 354 16.51 -7.22 -1.01
N LEU A 355 16.53 -6.44 -2.10
CA LEU A 355 16.55 -7.00 -3.46
C LEU A 355 17.83 -7.80 -3.74
N GLU A 356 18.98 -7.36 -3.24
CA GLU A 356 20.24 -8.09 -3.32
C GLU A 356 20.16 -9.44 -2.60
N ALA A 357 19.65 -9.45 -1.36
CA ALA A 357 19.49 -10.68 -0.59
C ALA A 357 18.52 -11.66 -1.29
N LEU A 358 17.45 -11.13 -1.88
CA LEU A 358 16.50 -11.93 -2.65
C LEU A 358 17.17 -12.53 -3.90
N ARG A 359 17.84 -11.71 -4.72
CA ARG A 359 18.56 -12.17 -5.91
C ARG A 359 19.58 -13.25 -5.57
N ALA A 360 20.43 -13.00 -4.57
CA ALA A 360 21.49 -13.92 -4.17
C ALA A 360 20.96 -15.28 -3.68
N LYS A 361 19.71 -15.34 -3.22
CA LYS A 361 19.07 -16.61 -2.83
C LYS A 361 18.39 -17.31 -3.99
N ALA A 362 17.72 -16.56 -4.89
CA ALA A 362 17.08 -17.14 -6.07
C ALA A 362 18.09 -17.74 -7.05
N GLU A 363 19.23 -17.08 -7.27
CA GLU A 363 20.28 -17.55 -8.21
C GLU A 363 21.07 -18.78 -7.70
N LYS A 364 20.81 -19.22 -6.46
CA LYS A 364 21.38 -20.45 -5.88
C LYS A 364 20.47 -21.66 -5.99
N GLN A 365 19.21 -21.47 -6.40
CA GLN A 365 18.24 -22.54 -6.64
C GLN A 365 18.32 -23.01 -8.09
#